data_AF-A0A4Q9FP32-F1
#
_entry.id   AF-A0A4Q9FP32-F1
#
_cell.length_a   1.000
_cell.length_b   1.000
_cell.length_c   1.000
_cell.angle_alpha   90.00
_cell.angle_beta   90.00
_cell.angle_gamma   90.00
#
_symmetry.space_group_name_H-M   'P 1'
#
loop_
_entity.id
_entity.type
_entity.pdbx_description
1 polymer ?
#
loop_
_entity_poly.entity_id
_entity_poly.type
_entity_poly.pdbx_seq_one_letter_code
_entity_poly.pdbx_strand_id
1 'polypeptide(L)'
;MRGFVLCVVFSLTFGLIGFGQDKRTDKEVVKQDTVIVYGSDTCHYCTDTKVFLKEQHVEFVYYDVDVRLEKQKEMVEKLQNAGIPLDAISLPVVDINGRSLKMNDVTNFKGFLKSLIEKTK
;
A
#
# COMPACT_ATOMS: atom_id res chain seq x y z
N MET A 1 54.74 -27.25 -24.46
CA MET A 1 54.01 -27.92 -23.37
C MET A 1 54.08 -27.15 -22.03
N ARG A 2 53.91 -25.81 -22.02
CA ARG A 2 53.80 -25.01 -20.77
C ARG A 2 52.66 -23.98 -20.81
N GLY A 3 52.07 -23.72 -21.98
CA GLY A 3 50.94 -22.78 -22.13
C GLY A 3 49.55 -23.42 -22.05
N PHE A 4 49.42 -24.75 -22.16
CA PHE A 4 48.10 -25.40 -22.22
C PHE A 4 47.59 -25.88 -20.85
N VAL A 5 48.47 -26.00 -19.85
CA VAL A 5 48.12 -26.47 -18.50
C VAL A 5 47.56 -25.33 -17.63
N LEU A 6 47.86 -24.06 -17.97
CA LEU A 6 47.37 -22.90 -17.22
C LEU A 6 45.90 -22.55 -17.49
N CYS A 7 45.33 -22.95 -18.65
CA CYS A 7 43.93 -22.67 -18.96
C CYS A 7 42.93 -23.63 -18.29
N VAL A 8 43.36 -24.84 -17.91
CA VAL A 8 42.44 -25.84 -17.32
C VAL A 8 42.22 -25.60 -15.82
N VAL A 9 43.19 -25.00 -15.12
CA VAL A 9 43.09 -24.70 -13.68
C VAL A 9 42.26 -23.44 -13.41
N PHE A 10 42.21 -22.49 -14.37
CA PHE A 10 41.44 -21.25 -14.21
C PHE A 10 39.92 -21.47 -14.40
N SER A 11 39.51 -22.51 -15.11
CA SER A 11 38.08 -22.82 -15.32
C SER A 11 37.45 -23.63 -14.17
N LEU A 12 38.24 -24.31 -13.33
CA LEU A 12 37.74 -25.14 -12.22
C LEU A 12 37.60 -24.39 -10.88
N THR A 13 38.09 -23.15 -10.79
CA THR A 13 37.99 -22.33 -9.56
C THR A 13 36.97 -21.18 -9.68
N PHE A 14 36.48 -20.86 -10.87
CA PHE A 14 35.44 -19.84 -11.10
C PHE A 14 34.00 -20.37 -10.97
N GLY A 15 33.81 -21.66 -10.67
CA GLY A 15 32.49 -22.30 -10.57
C GLY A 15 31.73 -22.09 -9.26
N LEU A 16 32.27 -21.34 -8.28
CA LEU A 16 31.67 -21.22 -6.94
C LEU A 16 31.48 -19.79 -6.41
N ILE A 17 31.59 -18.75 -7.23
CA ILE A 17 31.39 -17.36 -6.74
C ILE A 17 30.40 -16.58 -7.60
N GLY A 18 29.15 -16.52 -7.11
CA GLY A 18 28.18 -15.42 -7.30
C GLY A 18 27.45 -15.39 -8.65
N PHE A 19 26.16 -15.07 -8.77
CA PHE A 19 25.24 -14.39 -7.86
C PHE A 19 23.82 -14.93 -8.09
N GLY A 20 23.30 -15.67 -7.12
CA GLY A 20 21.86 -15.75 -6.93
C GLY A 20 21.40 -14.45 -6.25
N GLN A 21 20.80 -13.55 -7.01
CA GLN A 21 19.87 -12.56 -6.44
C GLN A 21 18.56 -12.68 -7.21
N ASP A 22 17.75 -13.65 -6.79
CA ASP A 22 16.32 -13.57 -6.97
C ASP A 22 15.88 -12.33 -6.18
N LYS A 23 15.67 -11.21 -6.90
CA LYS A 23 15.02 -10.02 -6.34
C LYS A 23 13.53 -10.34 -6.16
N ARG A 24 13.20 -11.26 -5.27
CA ARG A 24 12.02 -11.07 -4.44
C ARG A 24 12.37 -9.92 -3.53
N THR A 25 11.92 -8.72 -3.92
CA THR A 25 11.52 -7.74 -2.94
C THR A 25 10.53 -8.47 -2.04
N ASP A 26 11.03 -9.04 -0.94
CA ASP A 26 10.21 -9.26 0.24
C ASP A 26 9.72 -7.88 0.59
N LYS A 27 8.56 -7.54 0.02
CA LYS A 27 7.67 -6.55 0.60
C LYS A 27 7.38 -7.19 1.94
N GLU A 28 8.16 -6.82 2.95
CA GLU A 28 7.86 -7.08 4.34
C GLU A 28 6.46 -6.50 4.53
N VAL A 29 5.44 -7.35 4.37
CA VAL A 29 4.07 -7.02 4.70
C VAL A 29 4.09 -7.02 6.21
N VAL A 30 4.54 -5.90 6.77
CA VAL A 30 4.33 -5.54 8.15
C VAL A 30 2.82 -5.54 8.30
N LYS A 31 2.30 -6.66 8.80
CA LYS A 31 0.92 -6.83 9.22
C LYS A 31 0.76 -6.02 10.50
N GLN A 32 0.75 -4.70 10.36
CA GLN A 32 0.21 -3.81 11.37
C GLN A 32 -1.28 -3.67 11.07
N ASP A 33 -2.10 -3.85 12.12
CA ASP A 33 -3.50 -3.50 12.09
C ASP A 33 -3.62 -1.97 12.01
N THR A 34 -3.35 -1.43 10.83
CA THR A 34 -3.33 0.01 10.58
C THR A 34 -4.49 0.38 9.67
N VAL A 35 -5.32 1.30 10.13
CA VAL A 35 -6.28 2.02 9.28
C VAL A 35 -5.52 3.15 8.59
N ILE A 36 -5.55 3.18 7.25
CA ILE A 36 -4.95 4.25 6.46
C ILE A 36 -6.06 4.97 5.71
N VAL A 37 -6.12 6.29 5.86
CA VAL A 37 -7.05 7.16 5.14
C VAL A 37 -6.27 7.92 4.09
N TYR A 38 -6.56 7.63 2.82
CA TYR A 38 -6.13 8.44 1.68
C TYR A 38 -7.23 9.47 1.39
N GLY A 39 -6.90 10.74 1.56
CA GLY A 39 -7.85 11.85 1.38
C GLY A 39 -7.15 13.11 0.92
N SER A 40 -7.86 14.23 0.98
CA SER A 40 -7.33 15.57 0.74
C SER A 40 -7.85 16.51 1.82
N ASP A 41 -7.02 17.42 2.31
CA ASP A 41 -7.47 18.44 3.27
C ASP A 41 -8.41 19.47 2.61
N THR A 42 -8.58 19.45 1.28
CA THR A 42 -9.57 20.26 0.54
C THR A 42 -10.92 19.55 0.31
N CYS A 43 -11.02 18.28 0.70
CA CYS A 43 -12.20 17.44 0.52
C CYS A 43 -13.03 17.35 1.81
N HIS A 44 -14.26 17.87 1.80
CA HIS A 44 -15.16 17.87 2.98
C HIS A 44 -15.40 16.47 3.57
N TYR A 45 -15.70 15.46 2.74
CA TYR A 45 -15.88 14.09 3.23
C TYR A 45 -14.62 13.51 3.87
N CYS A 46 -13.44 13.93 3.41
CA CYS A 46 -12.16 13.47 3.90
C CYS A 46 -11.86 14.06 5.28
N THR A 47 -12.10 15.37 5.46
CA THR A 47 -11.97 16.03 6.76
C THR A 47 -12.95 15.49 7.78
N ASP A 48 -14.18 15.23 7.38
CA ASP A 48 -15.22 14.67 8.27
C ASP A 48 -14.89 13.23 8.67
N THR A 49 -14.38 12.41 7.76
CA THR A 49 -13.92 11.05 8.07
C THR A 49 -12.77 11.07 9.08
N LYS A 50 -11.82 12.00 8.91
CA LYS A 50 -10.68 12.20 9.84
C LYS A 50 -11.17 12.62 11.23
N VAL A 51 -12.18 13.47 11.34
CA VAL A 51 -12.79 13.86 12.62
C VAL A 51 -13.53 12.67 13.24
N PHE A 52 -14.38 12.01 12.47
CA PHE A 52 -15.16 10.85 12.93
C PHE A 52 -14.27 9.74 13.52
N LEU A 53 -13.20 9.35 12.82
CA LEU A 53 -12.29 8.31 13.32
C LEU A 53 -11.61 8.72 14.63
N LYS A 54 -11.25 10.00 14.79
CA LYS A 54 -10.71 10.53 16.06
C LYS A 54 -11.73 10.46 17.19
N GLU A 55 -12.97 10.87 16.93
CA GLU A 55 -14.06 10.83 17.92
C GLU A 55 -14.41 9.40 18.34
N GLN A 56 -14.26 8.43 17.43
CA GLN A 56 -14.45 7.01 17.71
C GLN A 56 -13.21 6.33 18.32
N HIS A 57 -12.15 7.09 18.62
CA HIS A 57 -10.88 6.58 19.14
C HIS A 57 -10.25 5.46 18.30
N VAL A 58 -10.44 5.52 16.98
CA VAL A 58 -9.76 4.62 16.04
C VAL A 58 -8.37 5.16 15.77
N GLU A 59 -7.35 4.32 15.89
CA GLU A 59 -5.98 4.66 15.48
C GLU A 59 -5.86 4.57 13.96
N PHE A 60 -5.43 5.66 13.32
CA PHE A 60 -5.27 5.71 11.87
C PHE A 60 -4.15 6.65 11.43
N VAL A 61 -3.68 6.42 10.20
CA VAL A 61 -2.77 7.33 9.50
C VAL A 61 -3.55 8.05 8.40
N TYR A 62 -3.38 9.36 8.29
CA TYR A 62 -3.99 10.17 7.23
C TYR A 62 -2.93 10.65 6.24
N TYR A 63 -3.13 10.35 4.97
CA TYR A 63 -2.31 10.88 3.89
C TYR A 63 -3.14 11.80 3.01
N ASP A 64 -2.71 13.05 2.93
CA ASP A 64 -3.18 13.97 1.90
C ASP A 64 -2.50 13.60 0.56
N VAL A 65 -3.30 13.08 -0.37
CA VAL A 65 -2.83 12.60 -1.68
C VAL A 65 -2.61 13.70 -2.70
N ASP A 66 -3.08 14.93 -2.44
CA ASP A 66 -2.83 16.07 -3.32
C ASP A 66 -1.39 16.58 -3.17
N VAL A 67 -0.84 16.46 -1.97
CA VAL A 67 0.54 16.91 -1.67
C VAL A 67 1.52 15.75 -1.52
N ARG A 68 1.06 14.51 -1.29
CA ARG A 68 1.92 13.32 -1.19
C ARG A 68 1.73 12.39 -2.39
N LEU A 69 2.42 12.71 -3.50
CA LEU A 69 2.37 11.93 -4.73
C LEU A 69 2.71 10.45 -4.53
N GLU A 70 3.66 10.10 -3.66
CA GLU A 70 3.98 8.69 -3.38
C GLU A 70 2.81 7.93 -2.73
N LYS A 71 2.00 8.61 -1.90
CA LYS A 71 0.82 8.02 -1.28
C LYS A 71 -0.38 8.01 -2.21
N GLN A 72 -0.46 8.94 -3.15
CA GLN A 72 -1.40 8.88 -4.26
C GLN A 72 -1.14 7.66 -5.14
N LYS A 73 0.12 7.41 -5.53
CA LYS A 73 0.50 6.21 -6.29
C LYS A 73 0.16 4.93 -5.51
N GLU A 74 0.50 4.87 -4.23
CA GLU A 74 0.14 3.74 -3.36
C GLU A 74 -1.37 3.47 -3.33
N MET A 75 -2.19 4.52 -3.21
CA MET A 75 -3.66 4.41 -3.26
C MET A 75 -4.15 3.85 -4.61
N VAL A 76 -3.65 4.40 -5.72
CA VAL A 76 -4.02 3.96 -7.07
C VAL A 76 -3.65 2.49 -7.30
N GLU A 77 -2.44 2.09 -6.94
CA GLU A 77 -2.00 0.69 -7.06
C GLU A 77 -2.88 -0.26 -6.24
N LYS A 78 -3.25 0.13 -5.01
CA LYS A 78 -4.15 -0.67 -4.17
C LYS A 78 -5.53 -0.84 -4.80
N LEU A 79 -6.11 0.22 -5.35
CA LEU A 79 -7.40 0.19 -6.04
C LEU A 79 -7.37 -0.69 -7.29
N GLN A 80 -6.33 -0.55 -8.12
CA GLN A 80 -6.14 -1.37 -9.31
C GLN A 80 -5.98 -2.85 -8.98
N ASN A 81 -5.18 -3.18 -7.95
CA ASN A 81 -5.01 -4.55 -7.48
C ASN A 81 -6.31 -5.15 -6.91
N ALA A 82 -7.20 -4.31 -6.40
CA ALA A 82 -8.55 -4.69 -5.98
C ALA A 82 -9.56 -4.75 -7.13
N GLY A 83 -9.15 -4.49 -8.37
CA GLY A 83 -10.03 -4.48 -9.55
C GLY A 83 -10.99 -3.30 -9.59
N ILE A 84 -10.73 -2.23 -8.83
CA ILE A 84 -11.57 -1.04 -8.78
C ILE A 84 -11.17 -0.09 -9.91
N PRO A 85 -12.11 0.28 -10.81
CA PRO A 85 -11.86 1.27 -11.86
C PRO A 85 -11.46 2.64 -11.30
N LEU A 86 -10.50 3.32 -11.94
CA LEU A 86 -9.99 4.61 -11.47
C LEU A 86 -10.99 5.77 -11.63
N ASP A 87 -11.94 5.64 -12.56
CA ASP A 87 -13.05 6.57 -12.75
C ASP A 87 -14.16 6.42 -11.70
N ALA A 88 -14.13 5.33 -10.91
CA ALA A 88 -15.04 5.09 -9.80
C ALA A 88 -14.50 5.56 -8.45
N ILE A 89 -13.34 6.22 -8.41
CA ILE A 89 -12.72 6.68 -7.15
C ILE A 89 -13.58 7.75 -6.50
N SER A 90 -13.90 7.52 -5.23
CA SER A 90 -14.62 8.47 -4.39
C SER A 90 -13.85 8.65 -3.08
N LEU A 91 -13.29 9.84 -2.87
CA LEU A 91 -12.52 10.15 -1.67
C LEU A 91 -13.42 10.40 -0.45
N PRO A 92 -12.95 10.05 0.76
CA PRO A 92 -11.69 9.35 1.03
C PRO A 92 -11.72 7.86 0.67
N VAL A 93 -10.55 7.29 0.36
CA VAL A 93 -10.33 5.84 0.32
C VAL A 93 -9.69 5.40 1.63
N VAL A 94 -10.29 4.43 2.29
CA VAL A 94 -9.83 3.89 3.58
C VAL A 94 -9.37 2.45 3.40
N ASP A 95 -8.10 2.18 3.70
CA ASP A 95 -7.54 0.85 3.77
C ASP A 95 -7.55 0.37 5.22
N ILE A 96 -8.22 -0.76 5.45
CA ILE A 96 -8.36 -1.39 6.76
C ILE A 96 -7.42 -2.59 6.81
N ASN A 97 -6.30 -2.42 7.52
CA ASN A 97 -5.29 -3.45 7.82
C ASN A 97 -4.74 -4.15 6.56
N GLY A 98 -4.69 -3.46 5.42
CA GLY A 98 -4.23 -4.02 4.14
C GLY A 98 -5.17 -5.07 3.55
N ARG A 99 -6.39 -5.25 4.09
CA ARG A 99 -7.32 -6.32 3.72
C ARG A 99 -8.58 -5.82 3.03
N SER A 100 -8.97 -4.56 3.25
CA SER A 100 -10.24 -4.04 2.74
C SER A 100 -10.09 -2.57 2.39
N LEU A 101 -10.46 -2.22 1.16
CA LEU A 101 -10.58 -0.85 0.72
C LEU A 101 -12.05 -0.43 0.78
N LYS A 102 -12.30 0.73 1.39
CA LYS A 102 -13.62 1.37 1.47
C LYS A 102 -13.52 2.75 0.86
N MET A 103 -14.38 3.03 -0.11
CA MET A 103 -14.49 4.36 -0.70
C MET A 103 -15.76 5.02 -0.19
N ASN A 104 -15.77 6.35 -0.20
CA ASN A 104 -16.93 7.13 0.18
C ASN A 104 -18.13 6.85 -0.73
N ASP A 105 -19.31 6.71 -0.13
CA ASP A 105 -20.58 6.78 -0.83
C ASP A 105 -21.21 8.15 -0.55
N VAL A 106 -21.15 9.05 -1.53
CA VAL A 106 -21.69 10.42 -1.40
C VAL A 106 -23.19 10.44 -1.11
N THR A 107 -23.93 9.40 -1.52
CA THR A 107 -25.37 9.30 -1.28
C THR A 107 -25.68 8.78 0.12
N ASN A 108 -24.74 8.08 0.74
CA ASN A 108 -24.87 7.48 2.06
C ASN A 108 -23.60 7.62 2.90
N PHE A 109 -23.12 8.85 3.06
CA PHE A 109 -21.87 9.13 3.76
C PHE A 109 -21.89 8.62 5.20
N LYS A 110 -23.02 8.74 5.90
CA LYS A 110 -23.18 8.22 7.27
C LYS A 110 -23.06 6.69 7.32
N GLY A 111 -23.61 5.98 6.33
CA GLY A 111 -23.45 4.54 6.20
C GLY A 111 -22.01 4.14 5.93
N PHE A 112 -21.31 4.89 5.08
CA PHE A 112 -19.87 4.75 4.87
C PHE A 112 -19.10 4.89 6.18
N LEU A 113 -19.28 5.98 6.94
CA LEU A 113 -18.60 6.21 8.22
C LEU A 113 -18.85 5.06 9.21
N LYS A 114 -20.10 4.62 9.35
CA LYS A 114 -20.44 3.49 10.24
C LYS A 114 -19.71 2.20 9.83
N SER A 115 -19.56 1.95 8.54
CA SER A 115 -18.86 0.76 8.04
C SER A 115 -17.37 0.71 8.40
N LEU A 116 -16.75 1.86 8.74
CA LEU A 116 -15.35 1.95 9.15
C LEU A 116 -15.10 1.49 10.60
N ILE A 117 -16.14 1.41 11.43
CA ILE A 117 -16.02 1.02 12.85
C ILE A 117 -16.62 -0.35 13.14
N GLU A 118 -17.52 -0.86 12.30
CA GLU A 118 -18.19 -2.16 12.49
C GLU A 118 -17.22 -3.36 12.42
N LYS A 119 -16.02 -3.19 11.85
CA LYS A 119 -14.99 -4.25 11.73
C LYS A 119 -13.69 -3.95 12.47
N THR A 120 -13.65 -2.86 13.21
CA THR A 120 -12.44 -2.36 13.89
C THR A 120 -12.48 -2.63 15.40
N LYS A 121 -13.61 -3.13 15.91
CA LYS A 121 -13.77 -3.75 17.24
C LYS A 121 -13.80 -5.27 17.11
#